data_AF-A0A662FQV8-F1
#
_entry.id   AF-A0A662FQV8-F1
#
_cell.length_a   1.000
_cell.length_b   1.000
_cell.length_c   1.000
_cell.angle_alpha   90.00
_cell.angle_beta   90.00
_cell.angle_gamma   90.00
#
_symmetry.space_group_name_H-M   'P 1'
#
loop_
_entity.id
_entity.type
_entity.pdbx_description
1 polymer ?
#
loop_
_entity_poly.entity_id
_entity_poly.type
_entity_poly.pdbx_seq_one_letter_code
_entity_poly.pdbx_strand_id
1 'polypeptide(L)'
;MPKFHGKAKKIIVFIICLLVFTSLIILIKPFLDIHSILILGVLHFLNETARYVAAIYWGNSEYLWTSILLSVEVYFFSFILVNLVSGRNLKGASSESRSTSSRILYLLSILVRHFITLIHDIRRTYVYAFMNKRVLSRNVDLSYYYLLTWLILGIILSILIIISYEYSHTLMWSIFLVFLFITASILIVVSSVEVLEEEFKKTVGISCKGGEEIVVRDGNVVLRIKGRLIALGLSVGTGIAGIITTLGAIIIKPSLAFTIIPATFDMLSLISALTEFTGLRRIRESLSNLRSLGIGLLNLLPTISWSIYTGGIICLIFHELKWTPSVDLILTIIASIWILISVLSGTFPTHFKYSIQSITKRIILFLLPFFLLLTAIP
;
A
#
# COMPACT_ATOMS: atom_id res chain seq x y z
N MET A 1 25.07 19.55 -13.93
CA MET A 1 25.58 18.93 -12.68
C MET A 1 26.87 19.64 -12.30
N PRO A 2 26.93 20.45 -11.21
CA PRO A 2 27.70 20.07 -10.00
C PRO A 2 27.23 20.71 -8.67
N LYS A 3 25.93 21.02 -8.48
CA LYS A 3 25.41 21.58 -7.20
C LYS A 3 24.79 20.56 -6.24
N PHE A 4 24.57 19.32 -6.69
CA PHE A 4 23.93 18.25 -5.89
C PHE A 4 24.90 17.60 -4.88
N HIS A 5 26.17 17.42 -5.25
CA HIS A 5 27.16 16.76 -4.39
C HIS A 5 27.46 17.55 -3.10
N GLY A 6 27.51 18.89 -3.17
CA GLY A 6 27.80 19.73 -1.99
C GLY A 6 26.72 19.70 -0.90
N LYS A 7 25.45 19.52 -1.27
CA LYS A 7 24.32 19.48 -0.31
C LYS A 7 24.15 18.09 0.30
N ALA A 8 24.36 17.02 -0.47
CA ALA A 8 24.40 15.65 0.07
C ALA A 8 25.58 15.45 1.03
N LYS A 9 26.76 16.00 0.71
CA LYS A 9 27.91 16.02 1.64
C LYS A 9 27.57 16.76 2.95
N LYS A 10 26.87 17.89 2.88
CA LYS A 10 26.44 18.63 4.09
C LYS A 10 25.44 17.84 4.93
N ILE A 11 24.54 17.05 4.32
CA ILE A 11 23.60 16.20 5.05
C ILE A 11 24.33 15.03 5.70
N ILE A 12 25.25 14.37 4.99
CA ILE A 12 26.07 13.29 5.53
C ILE A 12 26.93 13.82 6.67
N VAL A 13 27.58 14.98 6.50
CA VAL A 13 28.36 15.65 7.55
C VAL A 13 27.48 16.07 8.73
N PHE A 14 26.24 16.50 8.50
CA PHE A 14 25.31 16.82 9.59
C PHE A 14 24.84 15.56 10.34
N ILE A 15 24.56 14.46 9.63
CA ILE A 15 24.21 13.17 10.25
C ILE A 15 25.40 12.62 11.05
N ILE A 16 26.62 12.73 10.51
CA ILE A 16 27.85 12.34 11.21
C ILE A 16 28.07 13.25 12.41
N CYS A 17 27.90 14.58 12.29
CA CYS A 17 27.98 15.49 13.43
C CYS A 17 26.90 15.21 14.47
N LEU A 18 25.68 14.84 14.06
CA LEU A 18 24.60 14.47 14.97
C LEU A 18 24.92 13.15 15.69
N LEU A 19 25.50 12.16 14.99
CA LEU A 19 26.01 10.90 15.56
C LEU A 19 27.17 11.14 16.53
N VAL A 20 28.10 12.03 16.19
CA VAL A 20 29.21 12.42 17.06
C VAL A 20 28.68 13.19 18.27
N PHE A 21 27.73 14.11 18.08
CA PHE A 21 27.13 14.88 19.16
C PHE A 21 26.31 14.00 20.11
N THR A 22 25.56 13.03 19.58
CA THR A 22 24.84 12.03 20.39
C THR A 22 25.80 11.10 21.11
N SER A 23 26.90 10.66 20.46
CA SER A 23 27.96 9.91 21.15
C SER A 23 28.62 10.72 22.26
N LEU A 24 28.80 12.03 22.06
CA LEU A 24 29.32 12.95 23.08
C LEU A 24 28.33 13.14 24.24
N ILE A 25 27.02 13.27 23.96
CA ILE A 25 25.99 13.35 25.02
C ILE A 25 25.97 12.06 25.86
N ILE A 26 26.08 10.90 25.21
CA ILE A 26 26.17 9.60 25.90
C ILE A 26 27.47 9.53 26.74
N LEU A 27 28.58 10.06 26.24
CA LEU A 27 29.87 10.09 26.93
C LEU A 27 29.94 11.10 28.09
N ILE A 28 29.18 12.21 28.01
CA ILE A 28 29.11 13.25 29.05
C ILE A 28 28.01 12.93 30.08
N LYS A 29 27.10 11.98 29.80
CA LYS A 29 26.06 11.49 30.74
C LYS A 29 26.59 11.20 32.16
N PRO A 30 27.76 10.55 32.38
CA PRO A 30 28.33 10.36 33.72
C PRO A 30 29.01 11.60 34.31
N PHE A 31 29.28 12.65 33.53
CA PHE A 31 29.95 13.90 33.97
C PHE A 31 28.97 15.07 34.22
N LEU A 32 27.69 14.90 33.87
CA LEU A 32 26.64 15.92 34.00
C LEU A 32 26.00 15.97 35.40
N ASP A 33 26.60 15.32 36.39
CA ASP A 33 26.07 15.13 37.75
C ASP A 33 26.10 16.41 38.62
N ILE A 34 26.45 17.57 38.05
CA ILE A 34 26.75 18.77 38.84
C ILE A 34 25.77 19.93 38.65
N HIS A 35 24.97 20.10 37.57
CA HIS A 35 24.02 21.25 37.47
C HIS A 35 22.61 20.98 36.91
N SER A 36 21.63 21.39 37.73
CA SER A 36 20.20 21.70 37.53
C SER A 36 19.16 20.56 37.64
N ILE A 37 18.34 20.67 38.68
CA ILE A 37 17.12 19.89 38.97
C ILE A 37 16.19 19.80 37.75
N LEU A 38 16.18 20.84 36.90
CA LEU A 38 15.36 20.90 35.70
C LEU A 38 15.88 19.98 34.58
N ILE A 39 17.20 19.91 34.38
CA ILE A 39 17.81 18.96 33.42
C ILE A 39 17.61 17.52 33.92
N LEU A 40 17.76 17.29 35.23
CA LEU A 40 17.51 15.97 35.83
C LEU A 40 16.04 15.55 35.70
N GLY A 41 15.10 16.47 35.93
CA GLY A 41 13.67 16.22 35.77
C GLY A 41 13.25 15.91 34.33
N VAL A 42 13.81 16.65 33.35
CA VAL A 42 13.59 16.36 31.93
C VAL A 42 14.20 15.02 31.53
N LEU A 43 15.42 14.71 32.00
CA LEU A 43 16.06 13.42 31.72
C LEU A 43 15.28 12.25 32.32
N HIS A 44 14.77 12.42 33.56
CA HIS A 44 13.94 11.44 34.23
C HIS A 44 12.61 11.22 33.50
N PHE A 45 11.93 12.28 33.08
CA PHE A 45 10.70 12.20 32.28
C PHE A 45 10.92 11.47 30.94
N LEU A 46 12.00 11.79 30.22
CA LEU A 46 12.34 11.12 28.97
C LEU A 46 12.67 9.64 29.20
N ASN A 47 13.39 9.32 30.27
CA ASN A 47 13.75 7.96 30.64
C ASN A 47 12.52 7.10 30.98
N GLU A 48 11.61 7.63 31.80
CA GLU A 48 10.37 6.91 32.13
C GLU A 48 9.44 6.79 30.93
N THR A 49 9.34 7.83 30.10
CA THR A 49 8.58 7.76 28.85
C THR A 49 9.11 6.64 27.96
N ALA A 50 10.42 6.55 27.76
CA ALA A 50 11.01 5.50 26.94
C ALA A 50 10.83 4.10 27.53
N ARG A 51 10.86 3.94 28.85
CA ARG A 51 10.54 2.68 29.54
C ARG A 51 9.09 2.26 29.28
N TYR A 52 8.14 3.17 29.37
CA TYR A 52 6.75 2.86 29.03
C TYR A 52 6.58 2.54 27.54
N VAL A 53 7.23 3.27 26.63
CA VAL A 53 7.22 2.92 25.20
C VAL A 53 7.79 1.51 24.98
N ALA A 54 8.93 1.20 25.58
CA ALA A 54 9.52 -0.14 25.53
C ALA A 54 8.54 -1.20 26.08
N ALA A 55 7.94 -0.97 27.24
CA ALA A 55 6.98 -1.89 27.85
C ALA A 55 5.73 -2.13 26.97
N ILE A 56 5.21 -1.08 26.33
CA ILE A 56 4.01 -1.16 25.47
C ILE A 56 4.30 -1.94 24.19
N TYR A 57 5.42 -1.65 23.52
CA TYR A 57 5.64 -2.10 22.13
C TYR A 57 6.57 -3.30 21.99
N TRP A 58 7.52 -3.53 22.91
CA TRP A 58 8.42 -4.70 22.82
C TRP A 58 7.67 -6.01 23.10
N GLY A 59 6.65 -5.96 23.97
CA GLY A 59 5.74 -7.07 24.23
C GLY A 59 4.66 -7.27 23.16
N ASN A 60 4.39 -6.26 22.33
CA ASN A 60 3.29 -6.24 21.34
C ASN A 60 3.76 -5.88 19.92
N SER A 61 4.90 -6.45 19.50
CA SER A 61 5.52 -6.12 18.21
C SER A 61 4.64 -6.43 17.00
N GLU A 62 3.86 -7.51 17.05
CA GLU A 62 2.89 -7.86 16.00
C GLU A 62 1.82 -6.78 15.83
N TYR A 63 1.30 -6.26 16.95
CA TYR A 63 0.30 -5.19 16.95
C TYR A 63 0.85 -3.92 16.31
N LEU A 64 2.09 -3.56 16.63
CA LEU A 64 2.77 -2.40 16.08
C LEU A 64 2.89 -2.52 14.55
N TRP A 65 3.45 -3.62 14.06
CA TRP A 65 3.65 -3.82 12.62
C TRP A 65 2.32 -3.88 11.85
N THR A 66 1.32 -4.56 12.40
CA THR A 66 -0.01 -4.65 11.80
C THR A 66 -0.68 -3.27 11.71
N SER A 67 -0.58 -2.47 12.78
CA SER A 67 -1.14 -1.11 12.81
C SER A 67 -0.44 -0.18 11.81
N ILE A 68 0.89 -0.30 11.66
CA ILE A 68 1.65 0.46 10.65
C ILE A 68 1.18 0.08 9.24
N LEU A 69 1.13 -1.22 8.93
CA LEU A 69 0.72 -1.71 7.61
C LEU A 69 -0.71 -1.26 7.27
N LEU A 70 -1.65 -1.43 8.21
CA LEU A 70 -3.04 -1.00 8.04
C LEU A 70 -3.15 0.50 7.81
N SER A 71 -2.39 1.33 8.55
CA SER A 71 -2.41 2.79 8.36
C SER A 71 -1.92 3.19 6.97
N VAL A 72 -0.86 2.56 6.48
CA VAL A 72 -0.32 2.77 5.14
C VAL A 72 -1.35 2.38 4.09
N GLU A 73 -2.00 1.23 4.26
CA GLU A 73 -3.02 0.73 3.35
C GLU A 73 -4.25 1.65 3.29
N VAL A 74 -4.77 2.07 4.45
CA VAL A 74 -5.87 3.05 4.55
C VAL A 74 -5.50 4.37 3.88
N TYR A 75 -4.25 4.82 4.01
CA TYR A 75 -3.75 6.01 3.32
C TYR A 75 -3.81 5.85 1.80
N PHE A 76 -3.27 4.73 1.28
CA PHE A 76 -3.31 4.43 -0.16
C PHE A 76 -4.75 4.39 -0.67
N PHE A 77 -5.63 3.69 0.05
CA PHE A 77 -7.04 3.57 -0.28
C PHE A 77 -7.74 4.93 -0.30
N SER A 78 -7.57 5.75 0.76
CA SER A 78 -8.19 7.07 0.86
C SER A 78 -7.70 8.01 -0.25
N PHE A 79 -6.41 7.96 -0.56
CA PHE A 79 -5.82 8.73 -1.65
C PHE A 79 -6.42 8.37 -3.02
N ILE A 80 -6.51 7.07 -3.32
CA ILE A 80 -7.10 6.58 -4.58
C ILE A 80 -8.58 6.96 -4.65
N LEU A 81 -9.35 6.76 -3.58
CA LEU A 81 -10.78 7.04 -3.53
C LEU A 81 -11.06 8.52 -3.76
N VAL A 82 -10.36 9.42 -3.05
CA VAL A 82 -10.56 10.87 -3.19
C VAL A 82 -10.19 11.33 -4.60
N ASN A 83 -9.12 10.82 -5.19
CA ASN A 83 -8.76 11.16 -6.57
C ASN A 83 -9.78 10.63 -7.60
N LEU A 84 -10.36 9.44 -7.38
CA LEU A 84 -11.39 8.87 -8.25
C LEU A 84 -12.71 9.66 -8.18
N VAL A 85 -13.13 10.05 -6.98
CA VAL A 85 -14.42 10.72 -6.71
C VAL A 85 -14.36 12.22 -6.96
N SER A 86 -13.29 12.89 -6.52
CA SER A 86 -13.25 14.36 -6.48
C SER A 86 -13.27 14.98 -7.88
N GLY A 87 -12.73 14.31 -8.91
CA GLY A 87 -12.67 14.83 -10.28
C GLY A 87 -12.00 16.21 -10.41
N ARG A 88 -11.41 16.74 -9.33
CA ARG A 88 -10.93 18.10 -9.22
C ARG A 88 -9.54 18.19 -9.86
N ASN A 89 -9.53 18.86 -11.01
CA ASN A 89 -8.43 19.70 -11.49
C ASN A 89 -7.03 19.07 -11.48
N LEU A 90 -6.78 18.17 -12.42
CA LEU A 90 -5.44 17.98 -13.00
C LEU A 90 -5.39 18.51 -14.44
N LYS A 91 -6.06 19.64 -14.70
CA LYS A 91 -5.70 20.53 -15.81
C LYS A 91 -4.33 21.14 -15.49
N GLY A 92 -3.25 20.42 -15.73
CA GLY A 92 -1.91 20.97 -15.50
C GLY A 92 -0.76 19.96 -15.39
N ALA A 93 -1.02 18.66 -15.34
CA ALA A 93 0.06 17.70 -15.56
C ALA A 93 0.32 17.60 -17.07
N SER A 94 1.17 18.48 -17.60
CA SER A 94 1.79 18.22 -18.89
C SER A 94 2.38 16.82 -18.83
N SER A 95 2.04 16.02 -19.85
CA SER A 95 2.43 14.62 -20.00
C SER A 95 3.93 14.41 -20.24
N GLU A 96 4.80 15.16 -19.56
CA GLU A 96 6.25 15.05 -19.60
C GLU A 96 6.75 14.14 -18.47
N SER A 97 6.43 12.85 -18.58
CA SER A 97 7.34 11.81 -18.10
C SER A 97 7.43 10.69 -19.14
N ARG A 98 7.69 11.09 -20.39
CA ARG A 98 8.11 10.18 -21.45
C ARG A 98 9.55 9.73 -21.18
N SER A 99 9.74 8.46 -20.82
CA SER A 99 10.75 7.57 -21.44
C SER A 99 11.13 6.35 -20.59
N THR A 100 11.00 6.39 -19.25
CA THR A 100 11.45 5.26 -18.39
C THR A 100 10.36 4.25 -18.02
N SER A 101 9.08 4.61 -18.18
CA SER A 101 7.92 3.76 -17.81
C SER A 101 7.58 2.69 -18.87
N SER A 102 8.22 2.70 -20.04
CA SER A 102 7.85 1.84 -21.16
C SER A 102 8.14 0.36 -20.90
N ARG A 103 9.32 0.00 -20.38
CA ARG A 103 9.74 -1.41 -20.18
C ARG A 103 8.92 -2.18 -19.17
N ILE A 104 8.59 -1.55 -18.05
CA ILE A 104 7.76 -2.18 -17.01
C ILE A 104 6.34 -2.35 -17.53
N LEU A 105 5.77 -1.32 -18.16
CA LEU A 105 4.47 -1.43 -18.82
C LEU A 105 4.48 -2.50 -19.92
N TYR A 106 5.59 -2.71 -20.64
CA TYR A 106 5.72 -3.78 -21.62
C TYR A 106 5.60 -5.16 -20.98
N LEU A 107 6.35 -5.41 -19.91
CA LEU A 107 6.34 -6.70 -19.20
C LEU A 107 4.96 -6.98 -18.57
N LEU A 108 4.36 -5.96 -17.94
CA LEU A 108 3.00 -6.05 -17.40
C LEU A 108 1.97 -6.32 -18.50
N SER A 109 2.08 -5.66 -19.65
CA SER A 109 1.14 -5.87 -20.77
C SER A 109 1.23 -7.30 -21.32
N ILE A 110 2.43 -7.88 -21.40
CA ILE A 110 2.62 -9.29 -21.80
C ILE A 110 1.97 -10.23 -20.77
N LEU A 111 2.14 -9.97 -19.48
CA LEU A 111 1.53 -10.76 -18.41
C LEU A 111 -0.01 -10.72 -18.49
N VAL A 112 -0.59 -9.53 -18.71
CA VAL A 112 -2.04 -9.36 -18.86
C VAL A 112 -2.55 -10.03 -20.14
N ARG A 113 -1.80 -9.96 -21.25
CA ARG A 113 -2.13 -10.73 -22.45
C ARG A 113 -2.19 -12.22 -22.12
N HIS A 114 -1.15 -12.74 -21.48
CA HIS A 114 -1.04 -14.17 -21.18
C HIS A 114 -2.18 -14.65 -20.29
N PHE A 115 -2.59 -13.81 -19.31
CA PHE A 115 -3.74 -14.07 -18.49
C PHE A 115 -5.06 -14.13 -19.31
N ILE A 116 -5.27 -13.19 -20.23
CA ILE A 116 -6.46 -13.18 -21.10
C ILE A 116 -6.48 -14.40 -22.04
N THR A 117 -5.33 -14.79 -22.61
CA THR A 117 -5.22 -15.99 -23.44
C THR A 117 -5.44 -17.26 -22.63
N LEU A 118 -4.94 -17.32 -21.39
CA LEU A 118 -5.20 -18.44 -20.47
C LEU A 118 -6.70 -18.64 -20.21
N ILE A 119 -7.45 -17.54 -19.98
CA ILE A 119 -8.91 -17.61 -19.80
C ILE A 119 -9.57 -18.18 -21.07
N HIS A 120 -9.09 -17.77 -22.24
CA HIS A 120 -9.57 -18.33 -23.51
C HIS A 120 -9.28 -19.82 -23.64
N ASP A 121 -8.09 -20.28 -23.24
CA ASP A 121 -7.71 -21.69 -23.29
C ASP A 121 -8.51 -22.54 -22.30
N ILE A 122 -8.78 -22.03 -21.09
CA ILE A 122 -9.66 -22.66 -20.11
C ILE A 122 -11.07 -22.79 -20.68
N ARG A 123 -11.62 -21.70 -21.26
CA ARG A 123 -12.92 -21.72 -21.95
C ARG A 123 -12.93 -22.77 -23.06
N ARG A 124 -11.90 -22.78 -23.92
CA ARG A 124 -11.80 -23.69 -25.06
C ARG A 124 -11.79 -25.14 -24.59
N THR A 125 -11.03 -25.43 -23.54
CA THR A 125 -10.96 -26.75 -22.91
C THR A 125 -12.32 -27.16 -22.35
N TYR A 126 -13.01 -26.26 -21.63
CA TYR A 126 -14.34 -26.52 -21.09
C TYR A 126 -15.39 -26.77 -22.19
N VAL A 127 -15.46 -25.92 -23.22
CA VAL A 127 -16.40 -26.07 -24.34
C VAL A 127 -16.10 -27.32 -25.17
N TYR A 128 -14.83 -27.66 -25.35
CA TYR A 128 -14.43 -28.85 -26.09
C TYR A 128 -14.72 -30.13 -25.32
N ALA A 129 -14.36 -30.19 -24.03
CA ALA A 129 -14.51 -31.37 -23.20
C ALA A 129 -15.96 -31.63 -22.77
N PHE A 130 -16.73 -30.60 -22.39
CA PHE A 130 -18.07 -30.78 -21.82
C PHE A 130 -19.21 -30.53 -22.81
N MET A 131 -19.03 -29.65 -23.79
CA MET A 131 -20.10 -29.29 -24.73
C MET A 131 -19.95 -29.94 -26.11
N ASN A 132 -18.83 -30.62 -26.38
CA ASN A 132 -18.48 -31.25 -27.67
C ASN A 132 -18.79 -30.37 -28.90
N LYS A 133 -18.68 -29.05 -28.75
CA LYS A 133 -19.02 -28.06 -29.78
C LYS A 133 -17.73 -27.47 -30.35
N ARG A 134 -17.46 -27.72 -31.64
CA ARG A 134 -16.36 -27.08 -32.38
C ARG A 134 -16.79 -25.70 -32.90
N VAL A 135 -17.02 -24.73 -32.01
CA VAL A 135 -17.30 -23.35 -32.44
C VAL A 135 -15.97 -22.59 -32.56
N LEU A 136 -15.42 -22.55 -33.77
CA LEU A 136 -14.28 -21.69 -34.12
C LEU A 136 -14.79 -20.31 -34.56
N SER A 137 -15.25 -19.48 -33.62
CA SER A 137 -15.58 -18.10 -33.94
C SER A 137 -14.30 -17.25 -33.97
N ARG A 138 -14.04 -16.57 -35.10
CA ARG A 138 -12.88 -15.66 -35.25
C ARG A 138 -12.93 -14.46 -34.30
N ASN A 139 -14.12 -14.05 -33.87
CA ASN A 139 -14.33 -13.08 -32.80
C ASN A 139 -14.97 -13.80 -31.62
N VAL A 140 -14.38 -13.66 -30.43
CA VAL A 140 -14.88 -14.26 -29.19
C VAL A 140 -15.13 -13.17 -28.17
N ASP A 141 -16.35 -13.11 -27.64
CA ASP A 141 -16.63 -12.35 -26.43
C ASP A 141 -16.26 -13.20 -25.20
N LEU A 142 -15.30 -12.71 -24.41
CA LEU A 142 -14.80 -13.37 -23.20
C LEU A 142 -15.39 -12.77 -21.92
N SER A 143 -16.24 -11.75 -22.04
CA SER A 143 -16.82 -11.00 -20.93
C SER A 143 -17.36 -11.87 -19.79
N TYR A 144 -18.23 -12.85 -20.11
CA TYR A 144 -18.80 -13.77 -19.12
C TYR A 144 -17.75 -14.69 -18.48
N TYR A 145 -16.89 -15.30 -19.32
CA TYR A 145 -15.87 -16.23 -18.87
C TYR A 145 -14.79 -15.56 -18.02
N TYR A 146 -14.48 -14.29 -18.31
CA TYR A 146 -13.58 -13.47 -17.52
C TYR A 146 -14.10 -13.31 -16.09
N LEU A 147 -15.36 -12.90 -15.95
CA LEU A 147 -16.00 -12.68 -14.65
C LEU A 147 -16.09 -14.00 -13.85
N LEU A 148 -16.49 -15.09 -14.51
CA LEU A 148 -16.54 -16.41 -13.89
C LEU A 148 -15.15 -16.89 -13.44
N THR A 149 -14.12 -16.69 -14.27
CA THR A 149 -12.75 -17.11 -13.92
C THR A 149 -12.22 -16.33 -12.72
N TRP A 150 -12.50 -15.02 -12.63
CA TRP A 150 -12.13 -14.22 -11.46
C TRP A 150 -12.83 -14.65 -10.18
N LEU A 151 -14.12 -15.00 -10.27
CA LEU A 151 -14.87 -15.53 -9.14
C LEU A 151 -14.27 -16.86 -8.65
N ILE A 152 -14.02 -17.80 -9.56
CA ILE A 152 -13.42 -19.11 -9.23
C ILE A 152 -12.00 -18.92 -8.67
N LEU A 153 -11.20 -18.06 -9.28
CA LEU A 153 -9.83 -17.77 -8.84
C LEU A 153 -9.82 -17.16 -7.43
N GLY A 154 -10.74 -16.24 -7.13
CA GLY A 154 -10.89 -15.66 -5.80
C GLY A 154 -11.22 -16.73 -4.74
N ILE A 155 -12.13 -17.65 -5.05
CA ILE A 155 -12.48 -18.77 -4.15
C ILE A 155 -11.28 -19.67 -3.91
N ILE A 156 -10.65 -20.16 -4.98
CA ILE A 156 -9.51 -21.09 -4.89
C ILE A 156 -8.37 -20.44 -4.11
N LEU A 157 -8.06 -19.19 -4.41
CA LEU A 157 -6.99 -18.46 -3.75
C LEU A 157 -7.27 -18.25 -2.26
N SER A 158 -8.49 -17.85 -1.88
CA SER A 158 -8.81 -17.67 -0.47
C SER A 158 -8.70 -18.97 0.33
N ILE A 159 -9.14 -20.09 -0.25
CA ILE A 159 -8.94 -21.41 0.36
C ILE A 159 -7.44 -21.70 0.49
N LEU A 160 -6.65 -21.43 -0.56
CA LEU A 160 -5.20 -21.64 -0.54
C LEU A 160 -4.51 -20.79 0.54
N ILE A 161 -4.92 -19.53 0.72
CA ILE A 161 -4.39 -18.61 1.74
C ILE A 161 -4.70 -19.14 3.14
N ILE A 162 -5.93 -19.59 3.38
CA ILE A 162 -6.36 -20.13 4.68
C ILE A 162 -5.58 -21.41 5.02
N ILE A 163 -5.50 -22.36 4.09
CA ILE A 163 -4.74 -23.61 4.30
C ILE A 163 -3.25 -23.31 4.50
N SER A 164 -2.70 -22.39 3.70
CA SER A 164 -1.30 -22.00 3.81
C SER A 164 -1.01 -21.28 5.12
N TYR A 165 -1.98 -20.59 5.71
CA TYR A 165 -1.82 -19.96 7.02
C TYR A 165 -1.48 -20.97 8.10
N GLU A 166 -2.21 -22.09 8.13
CA GLU A 166 -1.96 -23.17 9.10
C GLU A 166 -0.63 -23.90 8.85
N TYR A 167 -0.23 -24.04 7.58
CA TYR A 167 1.01 -24.73 7.22
C TYR A 167 2.27 -23.86 7.40
N SER A 168 2.24 -22.62 6.89
CA SER A 168 3.39 -21.72 6.88
C SER A 168 2.99 -20.27 6.63
N HIS A 169 3.24 -19.39 7.60
CA HIS A 169 3.00 -17.95 7.44
C HIS A 169 3.72 -17.35 6.23
N THR A 170 4.95 -17.79 5.92
CA THR A 170 5.70 -17.30 4.76
C THR A 170 5.05 -17.67 3.43
N LEU A 171 4.49 -18.88 3.35
CA LEU A 171 3.80 -19.35 2.14
C LEU A 171 2.51 -18.55 1.91
N MET A 172 1.75 -18.33 2.98
CA MET A 172 0.54 -17.51 3.00
C MET A 172 0.81 -16.09 2.51
N TRP A 173 1.83 -15.40 3.06
CA TRP A 173 2.24 -14.08 2.58
C TRP A 173 2.71 -14.08 1.13
N SER A 174 3.43 -15.11 0.69
CA SER A 174 3.88 -15.23 -0.69
C SER A 174 2.71 -15.32 -1.67
N ILE A 175 1.73 -16.18 -1.38
CA ILE A 175 0.51 -16.33 -2.19
C ILE A 175 -0.26 -15.02 -2.25
N PHE A 176 -0.45 -14.37 -1.11
CA PHE A 176 -1.15 -13.10 -1.01
C PHE A 176 -0.46 -12.00 -1.85
N LEU A 177 0.86 -11.85 -1.72
CA LEU A 177 1.64 -10.85 -2.47
C LEU A 177 1.62 -11.11 -3.99
N VAL A 178 1.69 -12.37 -4.42
CA VAL A 178 1.58 -12.73 -5.84
C VAL A 178 0.23 -12.32 -6.40
N PHE A 179 -0.86 -12.56 -5.66
CA PHE A 179 -2.19 -12.16 -6.09
C PHE A 179 -2.37 -10.63 -6.14
N LEU A 180 -1.87 -9.92 -5.13
CA LEU A 180 -1.86 -8.45 -5.14
C LEU A 180 -1.10 -7.92 -6.36
N PHE A 181 0.04 -8.52 -6.69
CA PHE A 181 0.84 -8.16 -7.86
C PHE A 181 0.06 -8.37 -9.16
N ILE A 182 -0.62 -9.51 -9.33
CA ILE A 182 -1.43 -9.78 -10.54
C ILE A 182 -2.59 -8.78 -10.66
N THR A 183 -3.32 -8.55 -9.56
CA THR A 183 -4.47 -7.64 -9.50
C THR A 183 -4.04 -6.20 -9.85
N ALA A 184 -2.97 -5.72 -9.23
CA ALA A 184 -2.41 -4.39 -9.50
C ALA A 184 -1.89 -4.28 -10.94
N SER A 185 -1.24 -5.33 -11.47
CA SER A 185 -0.74 -5.36 -12.84
C SER A 185 -1.86 -5.18 -13.86
N ILE A 186 -2.97 -5.89 -13.68
CA ILE A 186 -4.13 -5.80 -14.58
C ILE A 186 -4.74 -4.41 -14.50
N LEU A 187 -4.93 -3.87 -13.31
CA LEU A 187 -5.47 -2.51 -13.11
C LEU A 187 -4.59 -1.43 -13.79
N ILE A 188 -3.25 -1.54 -13.65
CA ILE A 188 -2.29 -0.61 -14.26
C ILE A 188 -2.33 -0.72 -15.79
N VAL A 189 -2.29 -1.93 -16.35
CA VAL A 189 -2.29 -2.13 -17.80
C VAL A 189 -3.59 -1.62 -18.39
N VAL A 190 -4.73 -2.06 -17.84
CA VAL A 190 -6.07 -1.67 -18.32
C VAL A 190 -6.24 -0.14 -18.31
N SER A 191 -5.77 0.54 -17.27
CA SER A 191 -5.80 2.01 -17.19
C SER A 191 -4.84 2.72 -18.15
N SER A 192 -3.85 2.01 -18.71
CA SER A 192 -2.78 2.55 -19.56
C SER A 192 -2.85 2.11 -21.03
N VAL A 193 -3.73 1.17 -21.39
CA VAL A 193 -3.80 0.60 -22.77
C VAL A 193 -4.03 1.67 -23.85
N GLU A 194 -4.81 2.71 -23.55
CA GLU A 194 -5.11 3.75 -24.54
C GLU A 194 -3.88 4.52 -25.03
N VAL A 195 -2.89 4.73 -24.17
CA VAL A 195 -1.71 5.58 -24.44
C VAL A 195 -0.47 4.78 -24.83
N LEU A 196 -0.58 3.46 -24.94
CA LEU A 196 0.45 2.64 -25.56
C LEU A 196 0.64 3.05 -27.04
N GLU A 197 1.90 3.11 -27.47
CA GLU A 197 2.28 3.34 -28.86
C GLU A 197 1.62 2.32 -29.80
N GLU A 198 1.19 2.77 -30.99
CA GLU A 198 0.50 1.89 -31.94
C GLU A 198 1.36 0.72 -32.42
N GLU A 199 2.67 0.93 -32.55
CA GLU A 199 3.62 -0.14 -32.87
C GLU A 199 3.60 -1.22 -31.79
N PHE A 200 3.56 -0.83 -30.51
CA PHE A 200 3.47 -1.78 -29.39
C PHE A 200 2.13 -2.50 -29.32
N LYS A 201 1.01 -1.79 -29.59
CA LYS A 201 -0.32 -2.41 -29.70
C LYS A 201 -0.34 -3.49 -30.78
N LYS A 202 0.42 -3.30 -31.86
CA LYS A 202 0.59 -4.31 -32.93
C LYS A 202 1.48 -5.47 -32.49
N THR A 203 2.60 -5.22 -31.80
CA THR A 203 3.54 -6.28 -31.36
C THR A 203 2.96 -7.15 -30.24
N VAL A 204 2.36 -6.53 -29.22
CA VAL A 204 1.76 -7.26 -28.09
C VAL A 204 0.33 -7.68 -28.39
N GLY A 205 -0.32 -7.11 -29.41
CA GLY A 205 -1.65 -7.54 -29.84
C GLY A 205 -2.77 -7.14 -28.87
N ILE A 206 -2.51 -6.26 -27.90
CA ILE A 206 -3.53 -5.65 -27.05
C ILE A 206 -3.85 -4.26 -27.60
N SER A 207 -5.12 -3.98 -27.88
CA SER A 207 -5.59 -2.64 -28.25
C SER A 207 -6.89 -2.28 -27.53
N CYS A 208 -7.12 -0.97 -27.32
CA CYS A 208 -8.40 -0.47 -26.85
C CYS A 208 -9.20 0.04 -28.04
N LYS A 209 -10.39 -0.51 -28.28
CA LYS A 209 -11.30 -0.11 -29.36
C LYS A 209 -12.42 0.74 -28.77
N GLY A 210 -12.56 1.98 -29.25
CA GLY A 210 -13.61 2.91 -28.82
C GLY A 210 -13.51 3.41 -27.38
N GLY A 211 -12.37 3.21 -26.71
CA GLY A 211 -12.18 3.62 -25.29
C GLY A 211 -12.86 2.73 -24.27
N GLU A 212 -13.59 1.69 -24.68
CA GLU A 212 -14.41 0.86 -23.79
C GLU A 212 -14.17 -0.65 -23.93
N GLU A 213 -13.54 -1.12 -25.01
CA GLU A 213 -13.27 -2.54 -25.24
C GLU A 213 -11.78 -2.84 -25.34
N ILE A 214 -11.30 -3.79 -24.55
CA ILE A 214 -9.95 -4.36 -24.71
C ILE A 214 -10.04 -5.51 -25.69
N VAL A 215 -9.24 -5.40 -26.75
CA VAL A 215 -9.14 -6.38 -27.82
C VAL A 215 -7.75 -7.01 -27.75
N VAL A 216 -7.71 -8.33 -27.59
CA VAL A 216 -6.47 -9.11 -27.64
C VAL A 216 -6.46 -9.98 -28.89
N ARG A 217 -5.41 -9.85 -29.70
CA ARG A 217 -5.19 -10.68 -30.89
C ARG A 217 -4.31 -11.87 -30.53
N ASP A 218 -4.83 -13.07 -30.73
CA ASP A 218 -4.10 -14.32 -30.58
C ASP A 218 -4.14 -15.10 -31.90
N GLY A 219 -3.11 -14.90 -32.71
CA GLY A 219 -3.06 -15.40 -34.09
C GLY A 219 -4.25 -14.91 -34.94
N ASN A 220 -5.10 -15.85 -35.36
CA ASN A 220 -6.30 -15.59 -36.17
C ASN A 220 -7.57 -15.30 -35.35
N VAL A 221 -7.49 -15.35 -34.02
CA VAL A 221 -8.62 -15.14 -33.12
C VAL A 221 -8.52 -13.77 -32.46
N VAL A 222 -9.64 -13.06 -32.44
CA VAL A 222 -9.77 -11.76 -31.79
C VAL A 222 -10.64 -11.93 -30.54
N LEU A 223 -10.02 -11.74 -29.39
CA LEU A 223 -10.60 -11.82 -28.06
C LEU A 223 -11.07 -10.42 -27.65
N ARG A 224 -12.33 -10.30 -27.22
CA ARG A 224 -12.90 -9.01 -26.80
C ARG A 224 -13.41 -9.10 -25.37
N ILE A 225 -13.05 -8.10 -24.57
CA ILE A 225 -13.53 -7.94 -23.20
C ILE A 225 -13.87 -6.47 -22.99
N LYS A 226 -15.07 -6.19 -22.47
CA LYS A 226 -15.44 -4.81 -22.10
C LYS A 226 -14.61 -4.37 -20.90
N GLY A 227 -13.99 -3.19 -20.96
CA GLY A 227 -13.13 -2.66 -19.89
C GLY A 227 -13.87 -2.53 -18.55
N ARG A 228 -15.16 -2.18 -18.57
CA ARG A 228 -16.02 -2.15 -17.38
C ARG A 228 -16.16 -3.53 -16.72
N LEU A 229 -16.27 -4.59 -17.53
CA LEU A 229 -16.36 -5.97 -17.03
C LEU A 229 -15.03 -6.48 -16.48
N ILE A 230 -13.91 -5.90 -16.89
CA ILE A 230 -12.60 -6.21 -16.29
C ILE A 230 -12.53 -5.66 -14.87
N ALA A 231 -12.93 -4.40 -14.68
CA ALA A 231 -13.01 -3.77 -13.36
C ALA A 231 -14.01 -4.49 -12.45
N LEU A 232 -15.20 -4.84 -12.98
CA LEU A 232 -16.19 -5.64 -12.26
C LEU A 232 -15.65 -7.02 -11.89
N GLY A 233 -14.98 -7.72 -12.82
CA GLY A 233 -14.40 -9.04 -12.54
C GLY A 233 -13.35 -9.00 -11.43
N LEU A 234 -12.46 -7.99 -11.46
CA LEU A 234 -11.49 -7.74 -10.38
C LEU A 234 -12.19 -7.44 -9.05
N SER A 235 -13.23 -6.60 -9.06
CA SER A 235 -14.02 -6.28 -7.87
C SER A 235 -14.70 -7.51 -7.27
N VAL A 236 -15.39 -8.31 -8.08
CA VAL A 236 -16.06 -9.53 -7.63
C VAL A 236 -15.06 -10.56 -7.11
N GLY A 237 -13.95 -10.77 -7.82
CA GLY A 237 -12.92 -11.73 -7.43
C GLY A 237 -12.25 -11.35 -6.10
N THR A 238 -11.84 -10.08 -5.96
CA THR A 238 -11.27 -9.58 -4.70
C THR A 238 -12.30 -9.52 -3.57
N GLY A 239 -13.55 -9.14 -3.84
CA GLY A 239 -14.61 -9.08 -2.82
C GLY A 239 -14.98 -10.45 -2.26
N ILE A 240 -15.14 -11.46 -3.11
CA ILE A 240 -15.35 -12.85 -2.65
C ILE A 240 -14.13 -13.34 -1.88
N ALA A 241 -12.93 -12.96 -2.34
CA ALA A 241 -11.71 -13.35 -1.64
C ALA A 241 -11.70 -12.80 -0.20
N GLY A 242 -12.05 -11.52 -0.03
CA GLY A 242 -12.23 -10.83 1.25
C GLY A 242 -13.23 -11.55 2.15
N ILE A 243 -14.45 -11.80 1.67
CA ILE A 243 -15.51 -12.52 2.41
C ILE A 243 -15.01 -13.88 2.91
N ILE A 244 -14.42 -14.70 2.04
CA ILE A 244 -13.96 -16.05 2.41
C ILE A 244 -12.81 -15.96 3.41
N THR A 245 -11.85 -15.05 3.23
CA THR A 245 -10.75 -14.88 4.20
C THR A 245 -11.23 -14.35 5.54
N THR A 246 -12.25 -13.48 5.59
CA THR A 246 -12.88 -13.02 6.83
C THR A 246 -13.57 -14.18 7.56
N LEU A 247 -14.34 -15.00 6.83
CA LEU A 247 -14.94 -16.21 7.38
C LEU A 247 -13.86 -17.20 7.87
N GLY A 248 -12.79 -17.37 7.09
CA GLY A 248 -11.62 -18.15 7.49
C GLY A 248 -11.00 -17.65 8.79
N ALA A 249 -10.83 -16.33 8.94
CA ALA A 249 -10.30 -15.72 10.16
C ALA A 249 -11.16 -16.03 11.40
N ILE A 250 -12.48 -16.10 11.26
CA ILE A 250 -13.36 -16.45 12.39
C ILE A 250 -13.12 -17.91 12.82
N ILE A 251 -12.86 -18.81 11.87
CA ILE A 251 -12.71 -20.25 12.12
C ILE A 251 -11.33 -20.55 12.73
N ILE A 252 -10.26 -20.02 12.13
CA ILE A 252 -8.88 -20.38 12.49
C ILE A 252 -8.33 -19.57 13.68
N LYS A 253 -9.06 -18.54 14.15
CA LYS A 253 -8.63 -17.59 15.20
C LYS A 253 -7.19 -17.12 14.99
N PRO A 254 -6.89 -16.49 13.85
CA PRO A 254 -5.53 -16.18 13.47
C PRO A 254 -4.98 -15.03 14.29
N SER A 255 -3.67 -14.89 14.23
CA SER A 255 -2.92 -13.74 14.70
C SER A 255 -3.41 -12.44 14.04
N LEU A 256 -3.16 -11.31 14.69
CA LEU A 256 -3.65 -10.00 14.26
C LEU A 256 -3.18 -9.66 12.83
N ALA A 257 -1.98 -10.09 12.44
CA ALA A 257 -1.42 -9.85 11.12
C ALA A 257 -2.27 -10.45 9.97
N PHE A 258 -3.02 -11.53 10.21
CA PHE A 258 -3.91 -12.11 9.19
C PHE A 258 -5.07 -11.18 8.83
N THR A 259 -5.50 -10.31 9.74
CA THR A 259 -6.62 -9.38 9.52
C THR A 259 -6.35 -8.35 8.43
N ILE A 260 -5.07 -8.15 8.07
CA ILE A 260 -4.66 -7.29 6.95
C ILE A 260 -5.19 -7.83 5.62
N ILE A 261 -5.12 -9.16 5.42
CA ILE A 261 -5.49 -9.81 4.16
C ILE A 261 -6.94 -9.52 3.73
N PRO A 262 -7.97 -9.82 4.56
CA PRO A 262 -9.34 -9.51 4.19
C PRO A 262 -9.57 -8.00 4.03
N ALA A 263 -8.95 -7.15 4.86
CA ALA A 263 -9.05 -5.70 4.73
C ALA A 263 -8.55 -5.20 3.36
N THR A 264 -7.42 -5.74 2.87
CA THR A 264 -6.89 -5.39 1.55
C THR A 264 -7.78 -5.85 0.41
N PHE A 265 -8.37 -7.04 0.52
CA PHE A 265 -9.30 -7.51 -0.47
C PHE A 265 -10.58 -6.67 -0.55
N ASP A 266 -11.11 -6.23 0.58
CA ASP A 266 -12.26 -5.33 0.62
C ASP A 266 -11.94 -3.96 0.02
N MET A 267 -10.78 -3.38 0.37
CA MET A 267 -10.34 -2.10 -0.20
C MET A 267 -10.10 -2.19 -1.72
N LEU A 268 -9.48 -3.27 -2.21
CA LEU A 268 -9.27 -3.49 -3.64
C LEU A 268 -10.58 -3.74 -4.39
N SER A 269 -11.52 -4.45 -3.77
CA SER A 269 -12.86 -4.67 -4.32
C SER A 269 -13.57 -3.35 -4.55
N LEU A 270 -13.53 -2.45 -3.55
CA LEU A 270 -14.17 -1.15 -3.62
C LEU A 270 -13.49 -0.22 -4.62
N ILE A 271 -12.15 -0.19 -4.67
CA ILE A 271 -11.42 0.55 -5.71
C ILE A 271 -11.84 0.04 -7.09
N SER A 272 -11.80 -1.28 -7.30
CA SER A 272 -12.16 -1.88 -8.60
C SER A 272 -13.61 -1.57 -8.99
N ALA A 273 -14.56 -1.62 -8.06
CA ALA A 273 -15.94 -1.24 -8.31
C ALA A 273 -16.08 0.25 -8.69
N LEU A 274 -15.44 1.15 -7.93
CA LEU A 274 -15.49 2.59 -8.23
C LEU A 274 -14.91 2.91 -9.62
N THR A 275 -13.96 2.11 -10.09
CA THR A 275 -13.37 2.28 -11.42
C THR A 275 -14.26 1.86 -12.56
N GLU A 276 -15.18 0.93 -12.31
CA GLU A 276 -16.25 0.60 -13.25
C GLU A 276 -17.16 1.81 -13.51
N PHE A 277 -17.51 2.55 -12.44
CA PHE A 277 -18.41 3.70 -12.51
C PHE A 277 -17.73 5.00 -12.97
N THR A 278 -16.49 5.25 -12.55
CA THR A 278 -15.78 6.51 -12.82
C THR A 278 -14.94 6.49 -14.10
N GLY A 279 -14.68 5.30 -14.65
CA GLY A 279 -13.90 5.09 -15.86
C GLY A 279 -12.40 4.89 -15.61
N LEU A 280 -11.82 3.93 -16.33
CA LEU A 280 -10.43 3.46 -16.19
C LEU A 280 -9.36 4.56 -16.35
N ARG A 281 -9.66 5.63 -17.09
CA ARG A 281 -8.75 6.75 -17.33
C ARG A 281 -8.38 7.52 -16.05
N ARG A 282 -9.31 7.64 -15.10
CA ARG A 282 -9.07 8.35 -13.83
C ARG A 282 -8.12 7.61 -12.89
N ILE A 283 -8.09 6.27 -12.94
CA ILE A 283 -7.13 5.46 -12.17
C ILE A 283 -5.71 5.84 -12.52
N ARG A 284 -5.42 5.93 -13.83
CA ARG A 284 -4.08 6.23 -14.31
C ARG A 284 -3.65 7.62 -13.87
N GLU A 285 -4.53 8.61 -13.95
CA GLU A 285 -4.23 9.97 -13.48
C GLU A 285 -3.93 9.97 -11.98
N SER A 286 -4.68 9.21 -11.17
CA SER A 286 -4.39 9.01 -9.75
C SER A 286 -3.05 8.31 -9.50
N LEU A 287 -2.75 7.21 -10.20
CA LEU A 287 -1.50 6.46 -10.06
C LEU A 287 -0.29 7.22 -10.63
N SER A 288 -0.46 8.05 -11.65
CA SER A 288 0.61 8.86 -12.24
C SER A 288 1.12 9.95 -11.30
N ASN A 289 0.33 10.32 -10.30
CA ASN A 289 0.70 11.23 -9.23
C ASN A 289 1.51 10.53 -8.11
N LEU A 290 2.42 9.62 -8.48
CA LEU A 290 3.34 8.94 -7.54
C LEU A 290 4.08 9.93 -6.63
N ARG A 291 4.35 11.14 -7.12
CA ARG A 291 5.02 12.18 -6.36
C ARG A 291 4.17 12.69 -5.18
N SER A 292 2.87 12.94 -5.36
CA SER A 292 2.01 13.37 -4.24
C SER A 292 1.73 12.22 -3.28
N LEU A 293 1.61 11.00 -3.80
CA LEU A 293 1.50 9.78 -3.02
C LEU A 293 2.74 9.55 -2.13
N GLY A 294 3.94 9.69 -2.68
CA GLY A 294 5.18 9.58 -1.90
C GLY A 294 5.31 10.67 -0.83
N ILE A 295 4.84 11.90 -1.10
CA ILE A 295 4.87 13.00 -0.13
C ILE A 295 3.92 12.75 1.04
N GLY A 296 2.73 12.19 0.79
CA GLY A 296 1.81 11.83 1.86
C GLY A 296 2.33 10.67 2.70
N LEU A 297 2.97 9.66 2.09
CA LEU A 297 3.65 8.59 2.83
C LEU A 297 4.78 9.13 3.72
N LEU A 298 5.58 10.08 3.20
CA LEU A 298 6.64 10.78 3.95
C LEU A 298 6.11 11.64 5.11
N ASN A 299 4.83 12.03 5.11
CA ASN A 299 4.19 12.68 6.26
C ASN A 299 3.73 11.68 7.33
N LEU A 300 3.32 10.50 6.88
CA LEU A 300 2.82 9.44 7.73
C LEU A 300 3.93 8.90 8.63
N LEU A 301 5.15 8.78 8.09
CA LEU A 301 6.34 8.31 8.81
C LEU A 301 6.63 9.06 10.13
N PRO A 302 6.87 10.39 10.14
CA PRO A 302 7.07 11.14 11.39
C PRO A 302 5.89 11.01 12.34
N THR A 303 4.67 10.99 11.80
CA THR A 303 3.46 10.93 12.62
C THR A 303 3.36 9.60 13.37
N ILE A 304 3.60 8.48 12.68
CA ILE A 304 3.69 7.14 13.30
C ILE A 304 4.80 7.14 14.36
N SER A 305 5.99 7.66 14.04
CA SER A 305 7.12 7.64 14.98
C SER A 305 6.86 8.45 16.26
N TRP A 306 6.27 9.64 16.13
CA TRP A 306 5.98 10.48 17.29
C TRP A 306 4.83 9.98 18.14
N SER A 307 3.81 9.41 17.52
CA SER A 307 2.64 8.87 18.23
C SER A 307 2.97 7.64 19.07
N ILE A 308 3.97 6.84 18.68
CA ILE A 308 4.57 5.80 19.53
C ILE A 308 5.11 6.43 20.82
N TYR A 309 5.80 7.56 20.70
CA TYR A 309 6.33 8.30 21.85
C TYR A 309 5.23 8.97 22.67
N THR A 310 4.18 9.51 22.01
CA THR A 310 3.01 10.08 22.69
C THR A 310 2.27 9.00 23.51
N GLY A 311 2.24 7.75 23.06
CA GLY A 311 1.71 6.63 23.84
C GLY A 311 2.41 6.45 25.19
N GLY A 312 3.75 6.55 25.21
CA GLY A 312 4.52 6.53 26.45
C GLY A 312 4.22 7.71 27.37
N ILE A 313 4.05 8.92 26.81
CA ILE A 313 3.69 10.12 27.58
C ILE A 313 2.30 9.95 28.20
N ILE A 314 1.34 9.44 27.45
CA ILE A 314 -0.02 9.16 27.93
C ILE A 314 0.01 8.15 29.08
N CYS A 315 0.80 7.08 28.94
CA CYS A 315 1.02 6.11 30.02
C CYS A 315 1.57 6.76 31.29
N LEU A 316 2.57 7.64 31.15
CA LEU A 316 3.17 8.34 32.27
C LEU A 316 2.17 9.27 32.96
N ILE A 317 1.37 10.02 32.19
CA ILE A 317 0.31 10.90 32.73
C ILE A 317 -0.74 10.07 33.49
N PHE A 318 -1.19 8.94 32.93
CA PHE A 318 -2.17 8.09 33.60
C PHE A 318 -1.60 7.47 34.88
N HIS A 319 -0.33 7.06 34.86
CA HIS A 319 0.36 6.56 36.03
C HIS A 319 0.44 7.61 37.15
N GLU A 320 0.77 8.86 36.83
CA GLU A 320 0.74 10.00 37.77
C GLU A 320 -0.66 10.28 38.33
N LEU A 321 -1.70 10.06 37.51
CA LEU A 321 -3.11 10.16 37.92
C LEU A 321 -3.62 8.92 38.69
N LYS A 322 -2.74 7.96 39.01
CA LYS A 322 -3.07 6.67 39.65
C LYS A 322 -4.11 5.85 38.89
N TRP A 323 -4.16 6.04 37.58
CA TRP A 323 -5.04 5.29 36.70
C TRP A 323 -4.21 4.34 35.85
N THR A 324 -4.55 3.06 35.85
CA THR A 324 -3.84 2.02 35.09
C THR A 324 -4.70 1.58 33.91
N PRO A 325 -4.73 2.33 32.80
CA PRO A 325 -5.40 1.87 31.59
C PRO A 325 -4.77 0.57 31.07
N SER A 326 -5.58 -0.28 30.45
CA SER A 326 -5.03 -1.47 29.78
C SER A 326 -4.15 -1.05 28.60
N VAL A 327 -3.05 -1.80 28.39
CA VAL A 327 -2.14 -1.57 27.27
C VAL A 327 -2.88 -1.65 25.93
N ASP A 328 -3.83 -2.57 25.81
CA ASP A 328 -4.68 -2.73 24.63
C ASP A 328 -5.53 -1.50 24.31
N LEU A 329 -6.02 -0.79 25.33
CA LEU A 329 -6.79 0.44 25.15
C LEU A 329 -5.92 1.57 24.61
N ILE A 330 -4.70 1.72 25.14
CA ILE A 330 -3.73 2.71 24.65
C ILE A 330 -3.35 2.41 23.19
N LEU A 331 -3.01 1.15 22.91
CA LEU A 331 -2.68 0.68 21.58
C LEU A 331 -3.82 0.94 20.57
N THR A 332 -5.07 0.68 20.97
CA THR A 332 -6.25 0.92 20.14
C THR A 332 -6.49 2.41 19.87
N ILE A 333 -6.30 3.28 20.86
CA ILE A 333 -6.40 4.73 20.69
C ILE A 333 -5.34 5.21 19.68
N ILE A 334 -4.10 4.74 19.80
CA ILE A 334 -3.00 5.11 18.92
C ILE A 334 -3.28 4.63 17.48
N ALA A 335 -3.70 3.37 17.30
CA ALA A 335 -4.06 2.83 16.00
C ALA A 335 -5.23 3.61 15.35
N SER A 336 -6.23 4.01 16.14
CA SER A 336 -7.37 4.81 15.66
C SER A 336 -6.93 6.20 15.18
N ILE A 337 -6.00 6.84 15.91
CA ILE A 337 -5.40 8.11 15.51
C ILE A 337 -4.63 7.93 14.20
N TRP A 338 -3.91 6.82 14.01
CA TRP A 338 -3.18 6.55 12.76
C TRP A 338 -4.10 6.40 11.57
N ILE A 339 -5.20 5.66 11.73
CA ILE A 339 -6.22 5.51 10.69
C ILE A 339 -6.78 6.90 10.33
N LEU A 340 -7.15 7.72 11.32
CA LEU A 340 -7.65 9.07 11.09
C LEU A 340 -6.64 9.94 10.31
N ILE A 341 -5.37 9.93 10.72
CA ILE A 341 -4.32 10.71 10.05
C ILE A 341 -4.06 10.18 8.64
N SER A 342 -4.16 8.87 8.44
CA SER A 342 -4.02 8.23 7.13
C SER A 342 -5.12 8.66 6.18
N VAL A 343 -6.38 8.68 6.64
CA VAL A 343 -7.52 9.19 5.88
C VAL A 343 -7.35 10.67 5.55
N LEU A 344 -7.00 11.52 6.52
CA LEU A 344 -6.79 12.95 6.30
C LEU A 344 -5.62 13.21 5.33
N SER A 345 -4.51 12.50 5.49
CA SER A 345 -3.33 12.64 4.63
C SER A 345 -3.62 12.18 3.20
N GLY A 346 -4.42 11.12 3.04
CA GLY A 346 -4.88 10.62 1.75
C GLY A 346 -5.88 11.57 1.08
N THR A 347 -6.69 12.27 1.86
CA THR A 347 -7.71 13.21 1.37
C THR A 347 -7.14 14.57 0.97
N PHE A 348 -6.08 15.03 1.64
CA PHE A 348 -5.48 16.35 1.42
C PHE A 348 -4.01 16.33 0.92
N PRO A 349 -3.65 15.52 -0.10
CA PRO A 349 -2.26 15.36 -0.52
C PRO A 349 -1.67 16.62 -1.16
N THR A 350 -2.50 17.48 -1.76
CA THR A 350 -2.11 18.69 -2.49
C THR A 350 -1.73 19.87 -1.60
N HIS A 351 -2.09 19.85 -0.32
CA HIS A 351 -1.77 20.92 0.63
C HIS A 351 -0.33 20.85 1.17
N PHE A 352 0.41 19.79 0.86
CA PHE A 352 1.77 19.62 1.36
C PHE A 352 2.80 20.29 0.44
N LYS A 353 3.44 21.36 0.95
CA LYS A 353 4.51 22.07 0.25
C LYS A 353 5.74 21.17 0.01
N TYR A 354 6.14 21.05 -1.25
CA TYR A 354 7.34 20.34 -1.67
C TYR A 354 8.55 21.28 -1.68
N SER A 355 9.42 21.16 -0.69
CA SER A 355 10.77 21.73 -0.72
C SER A 355 11.76 20.73 -0.12
N ILE A 356 13.00 20.74 -0.59
CA ILE A 356 14.06 19.88 -0.02
C ILE A 356 14.18 20.11 1.49
N GLN A 357 14.03 21.36 1.94
CA GLN A 357 14.01 21.72 3.36
C GLN A 357 12.83 21.07 4.11
N SER A 358 11.64 21.01 3.50
CA SER A 358 10.46 20.34 4.08
C SER A 358 10.69 18.83 4.23
N ILE A 359 11.27 18.18 3.22
CA ILE A 359 11.61 16.75 3.26
C ILE A 359 12.67 16.47 4.33
N THR A 360 13.74 17.27 4.38
CA THR A 360 14.79 17.13 5.40
C THR A 360 14.22 17.33 6.82
N LYS A 361 13.36 18.33 7.02
CA LYS A 361 12.67 18.52 8.31
C LYS A 361 11.85 17.31 8.71
N ARG A 362 11.10 16.71 7.78
CA ARG A 362 10.30 15.50 8.04
C ARG A 362 11.16 14.30 8.39
N ILE A 363 12.26 14.07 7.67
CA ILE A 363 13.20 12.97 7.98
C ILE A 363 13.82 13.18 9.37
N ILE A 364 14.24 14.40 9.70
CA ILE A 364 14.75 14.72 11.04
C ILE A 364 13.67 14.48 12.10
N LEU A 365 12.44 14.94 11.84
CA LEU A 365 11.31 14.75 12.74
C LEU A 365 10.99 13.26 12.92
N PHE A 366 11.10 12.44 11.88
CA PHE A 366 10.94 10.99 11.96
C PHE A 366 12.03 10.30 12.77
N LEU A 367 13.28 10.75 12.66
CA LEU A 367 14.39 10.11 13.38
C LEU A 367 14.45 10.52 14.87
N LEU A 368 13.91 11.68 15.23
CA LEU A 368 14.03 12.24 16.58
C LEU A 368 13.46 11.34 17.70
N PRO A 369 12.26 10.72 17.56
CA PRO A 369 11.74 9.80 18.57
C PRO A 369 12.62 8.57 18.77
N PHE A 370 13.20 8.03 17.69
CA PHE A 370 14.14 6.92 17.79
C PHE A 370 15.43 7.32 18.52
N PHE A 371 15.94 8.53 18.27
CA PHE A 371 17.08 9.06 19.02
C PHE A 371 16.76 9.23 20.51
N LEU A 372 15.57 9.75 20.85
CA LEU A 372 15.13 9.88 22.25
C LEU A 372 15.04 8.51 22.93
N LEU A 373 14.53 7.50 22.22
CA LEU A 373 14.46 6.13 22.73
C LEU A 373 15.85 5.55 23.01
N LEU A 374 16.80 5.74 22.07
CA LEU A 374 18.19 5.28 22.20
C LEU A 374 18.94 5.91 23.37
N THR A 375 18.63 7.16 23.74
CA THR A 375 19.27 7.84 24.88
C THR A 375 18.75 7.39 26.25
N ALA A 376 17.63 6.68 26.27
CA ALA A 376 16.87 6.32 27.46
C ALA A 376 16.86 4.80 27.77
N ILE A 377 17.48 3.98 26.92
CA ILE A 377 17.77 2.58 27.24
C ILE A 377 19.10 2.54 28.03
N PRO A 378 19.19 1.86 29.18
CA PRO A 378 20.40 1.79 30.00
C PRO A 378 21.59 1.15 29.28
#